data_AF-A0A0F4YWA7-F1
#
_entry.id   AF-A0A0F4YWA7-F1
#
_cell.length_a   1.000
_cell.length_b   1.000
_cell.length_c   1.000
_cell.angle_alpha   90.00
_cell.angle_beta   90.00
_cell.angle_gamma   90.00
#
_symmetry.space_group_name_H-M   'P 1'
#
loop_
_entity.id
_entity.type
_entity.pdbx_description
1 polymer ?
#
loop_
_entity_poly.entity_id
_entity_poly.type
_entity_poly.pdbx_seq_one_letter_code
_entity_poly.pdbx_strand_id
1 'polypeptide(L)'
;MNPEVANEIENRQQEPTPERKPYIPLPPPAPPSPSYYEELRRRFPPPPPLPPDAGRLPGDPADRANHDPAQEKPPFKPCHLFFYGSLMDPEVLQSVLGLPELPVLQKGWVTGFTIKMWGIYPALIPKDGDTKVMGAVWKVDEPSQFLRLMEYETEAYKWCPCTVHLCDGGVLPESRTFIWAGDPASKDLEDGSFDLERYQKYFKPSVVRKHTTE
;
A
#
# COMPACT_ATOMS: atom_id res chain seq x y z
N MET A 1 38.91 -48.56 40.05
CA MET A 1 38.07 -47.56 39.35
C MET A 1 37.15 -48.33 38.43
N ASN A 2 35.85 -48.26 38.70
CA ASN A 2 34.84 -49.11 38.08
C ASN A 2 34.37 -48.48 36.75
N PRO A 3 34.43 -49.16 35.61
CA PRO A 3 34.05 -48.60 34.30
C PRO A 3 32.53 -48.37 34.16
N GLU A 4 31.72 -48.81 35.13
CA GLU A 4 30.26 -48.75 35.08
C GLU A 4 29.68 -47.39 35.51
N VAL A 5 30.45 -46.55 36.22
CA VAL A 5 29.99 -45.22 36.68
C VAL A 5 30.21 -44.13 35.62
N ALA A 6 31.06 -44.38 34.62
CA ALA A 6 31.33 -43.42 33.55
C ALA A 6 30.17 -43.33 32.54
N ASN A 7 29.44 -44.43 32.32
CA ASN A 7 28.36 -44.49 31.32
C ASN A 7 27.01 -43.94 31.81
N GLU A 8 26.87 -43.63 33.09
CA GLU A 8 25.60 -43.13 33.65
C GLU A 8 25.50 -41.58 33.62
N ILE A 9 26.63 -40.88 33.43
CA ILE A 9 26.67 -39.41 33.31
C ILE A 9 26.47 -38.96 31.85
N GLU A 10 26.87 -39.78 30.88
CA GLU A 10 26.77 -39.45 29.45
C GLU A 10 25.32 -39.55 28.92
N ASN A 11 24.44 -40.30 29.58
CA ASN A 11 23.13 -40.67 29.04
C ASN A 11 21.95 -39.79 29.50
N ARG A 12 22.23 -38.66 30.16
CA ARG A 12 21.21 -37.73 30.70
C ARG A 12 21.02 -36.43 29.90
N GLN A 13 21.68 -36.27 28.75
CA GLN A 13 21.60 -35.05 27.93
C GLN A 13 20.91 -35.21 26.56
N GLN A 14 20.16 -36.29 26.34
CA GLN A 14 19.34 -36.43 25.13
C GLN A 14 17.86 -36.47 25.50
N GLU A 15 17.35 -35.39 26.10
CA GLU A 15 15.94 -35.07 25.86
C GLU A 15 15.86 -34.49 24.43
N PRO A 16 14.99 -35.02 23.55
CA PRO A 16 14.78 -34.45 22.24
C PRO A 16 14.20 -33.05 22.44
N THR A 17 15.03 -32.03 22.15
CA THR A 17 14.56 -30.65 22.02
C THR A 17 13.31 -30.68 21.14
N PRO A 18 12.13 -30.19 21.58
CA PRO A 18 10.95 -30.21 20.74
C PRO A 18 11.30 -29.43 19.48
N GLU A 19 11.31 -30.14 18.35
CA GLU A 19 11.54 -29.59 17.03
C GLU A 19 10.58 -28.41 16.91
N ARG A 20 11.11 -27.17 16.95
CA ARG A 20 10.30 -25.97 16.77
C ARG A 20 9.73 -26.11 15.36
N LYS A 21 8.46 -26.51 15.26
CA LYS A 21 7.70 -26.41 14.01
C LYS A 21 8.02 -25.05 13.42
N PRO A 22 8.47 -24.95 12.16
CA PRO A 22 8.78 -23.66 11.57
C PRO A 22 7.57 -22.77 11.78
N TYR A 23 7.77 -21.63 12.46
CA TYR A 23 6.71 -20.64 12.62
C TYR A 23 6.33 -20.22 11.21
N ILE A 24 5.17 -20.70 10.75
CA ILE A 24 4.57 -20.28 9.50
C ILE A 24 3.87 -18.97 9.86
N PRO A 25 4.39 -17.79 9.45
CA PRO A 25 3.68 -16.54 9.66
C PRO A 25 2.33 -16.68 8.96
N LEU A 26 1.24 -16.32 9.65
CA LEU A 26 -0.08 -16.26 9.02
C LEU A 26 0.03 -15.41 7.74
N PRO A 27 -0.65 -15.79 6.65
CA PRO A 27 -0.73 -14.94 5.46
C PRO A 27 -1.23 -13.57 5.91
N PRO A 28 -0.70 -12.47 5.37
CA PRO A 28 -1.07 -11.19 5.87
C PRO A 28 -2.51 -10.93 5.44
N PRO A 29 -3.35 -10.42 6.35
CA PRO A 29 -4.63 -9.90 5.92
C PRO A 29 -4.36 -8.78 4.91
N ALA A 30 -5.18 -8.67 3.87
CA ALA A 30 -5.26 -7.44 3.09
C ALA A 30 -5.38 -6.23 4.04
N PRO A 31 -4.96 -5.02 3.65
CA PRO A 31 -5.32 -3.83 4.42
C PRO A 31 -6.80 -3.94 4.82
N PRO A 32 -7.13 -3.66 6.10
CA PRO A 32 -8.42 -4.01 6.66
C PRO A 32 -9.57 -3.53 5.76
N SER A 33 -10.57 -4.38 5.56
CA SER A 33 -11.70 -4.09 4.66
C SER A 33 -12.40 -2.78 5.07
N PRO A 34 -13.06 -2.07 4.14
CA PRO A 34 -13.82 -0.84 4.44
C PRO A 34 -14.78 -0.99 5.63
N SER A 35 -15.30 -2.20 5.89
CA SER A 35 -16.14 -2.51 7.06
C SER A 35 -15.45 -2.32 8.41
N TYR A 36 -14.13 -2.55 8.49
CA TYR A 36 -13.34 -2.30 9.69
C TYR A 36 -13.15 -0.79 9.92
N TYR A 37 -12.97 0.00 8.86
CA TYR A 37 -12.93 1.46 8.94
C TYR A 37 -14.30 2.09 9.23
N GLU A 38 -15.39 1.50 8.72
CA GLU A 38 -16.77 1.84 9.13
C GLU A 38 -16.98 1.55 10.62
N GLU A 39 -16.54 0.38 11.12
CA GLU A 39 -16.57 0.11 12.57
C GLU A 39 -15.74 1.12 13.38
N LEU A 40 -14.56 1.50 12.91
CA LEU A 40 -13.74 2.52 13.57
C LEU A 40 -14.39 3.92 13.51
N ARG A 41 -14.98 4.32 12.37
CA ARG A 41 -15.77 5.57 12.24
C ARG A 41 -17.00 5.58 13.15
N ARG A 42 -17.62 4.41 13.37
CA ARG A 42 -18.76 4.27 14.31
C ARG A 42 -18.31 4.33 15.76
N ARG A 43 -17.15 3.77 16.11
CA ARG A 43 -16.58 3.82 17.47
C ARG A 43 -15.97 5.17 17.82
N PHE A 44 -15.43 5.88 16.84
CA PHE A 44 -14.79 7.19 16.98
C PHE A 44 -15.37 8.16 15.94
N PRO A 45 -16.61 8.65 16.14
CA PRO A 45 -17.20 9.59 15.22
C PRO A 45 -16.36 10.87 15.17
N PRO A 46 -16.16 11.47 13.97
CA PRO A 46 -15.54 12.78 13.88
C PRO A 46 -16.35 13.80 14.71
N PRO A 47 -15.71 14.84 15.26
CA PRO A 47 -16.43 15.91 15.93
C PRO A 47 -17.50 16.49 14.99
N PRO A 48 -18.67 16.88 15.51
CA PRO A 48 -19.74 17.41 14.68
C PRO A 48 -19.25 18.62 13.89
N PRO A 49 -19.67 18.77 12.62
CA PRO A 49 -19.34 19.95 11.83
C PRO A 49 -19.83 21.20 12.55
N LEU A 50 -18.99 22.25 12.57
CA LEU A 50 -19.35 23.56 13.12
C LEU A 50 -20.63 24.08 12.44
N PRO A 51 -21.51 24.78 13.17
CA PRO A 51 -22.76 25.27 12.63
C PRO A 51 -22.50 26.25 11.46
N PRO A 52 -23.32 26.19 10.39
CA PRO A 52 -23.07 26.90 9.13
C PRO A 52 -23.29 28.43 9.18
N ASP A 53 -23.45 29.04 10.36
CA ASP A 53 -23.99 30.40 10.49
C ASP A 53 -22.99 31.43 11.03
N ALA A 54 -21.77 31.41 10.52
CA ALA A 54 -20.82 32.51 10.66
C ALA A 54 -20.57 33.17 9.28
N GLY A 55 -21.55 33.95 8.80
CA GLY A 55 -21.25 35.02 7.84
C GLY A 55 -22.11 35.15 6.59
N ARG A 56 -23.44 34.92 6.63
CA ARG A 56 -24.30 35.23 5.48
C ARG A 56 -25.28 36.37 5.76
N LEU A 57 -25.04 37.53 5.13
CA LEU A 57 -26.04 38.60 5.03
C LEU A 57 -27.07 38.26 3.93
N PRO A 58 -28.37 38.65 4.07
CA PRO A 58 -29.44 38.26 3.15
C PRO A 58 -29.85 39.35 2.14
N GLY A 59 -30.31 38.92 0.97
CA GLY A 59 -30.95 39.71 -0.11
C GLY A 59 -30.28 39.41 -1.46
N ASP A 60 -30.91 38.96 -2.55
CA ASP A 60 -32.32 38.85 -2.93
C ASP A 60 -32.45 37.80 -4.08
N PRO A 61 -33.68 37.41 -4.49
CA PRO A 61 -33.98 36.16 -5.19
C PRO A 61 -34.14 36.27 -6.71
N ALA A 62 -34.21 35.07 -7.33
CA ALA A 62 -34.70 34.75 -8.67
C ALA A 62 -33.88 35.23 -9.88
N ASP A 63 -33.29 34.29 -10.62
CA ASP A 63 -33.85 33.99 -11.95
C ASP A 63 -33.24 32.73 -12.58
N ARG A 64 -34.14 31.97 -13.21
CA ARG A 64 -33.94 31.15 -14.41
C ARG A 64 -33.09 29.89 -14.31
N ALA A 65 -33.84 28.79 -14.33
CA ALA A 65 -33.59 27.60 -15.13
C ALA A 65 -32.60 27.84 -16.28
N ASN A 66 -31.44 27.19 -16.20
CA ASN A 66 -30.73 26.73 -17.38
C ASN A 66 -30.22 25.33 -17.09
N HIS A 67 -30.69 24.43 -17.93
CA HIS A 67 -30.22 23.07 -18.10
C HIS A 67 -28.76 23.16 -18.55
N ASP A 68 -27.81 22.81 -17.68
CA ASP A 68 -26.40 22.75 -18.07
C ASP A 68 -26.18 21.39 -18.76
N PRO A 69 -25.85 21.35 -20.07
CA PRO A 69 -25.61 20.10 -20.76
C PRO A 69 -24.42 19.41 -20.09
N ALA A 70 -24.57 18.10 -19.85
CA ALA A 70 -23.55 17.19 -19.36
C ALA A 70 -22.13 17.77 -19.44
N GLN A 71 -21.60 18.22 -18.29
CA GLN A 71 -20.16 18.45 -18.16
C GLN A 71 -19.48 17.12 -18.48
N GLU A 72 -19.05 16.96 -19.73
CA GLU A 72 -18.19 15.87 -20.14
C GLU A 72 -16.93 15.99 -19.29
N LYS A 73 -16.80 15.09 -18.31
CA LYS A 73 -15.57 14.98 -17.54
C LYS A 73 -14.43 14.82 -18.56
N PRO A 74 -13.34 15.61 -18.45
CA PRO A 74 -12.26 15.53 -19.42
C PRO A 74 -11.77 14.08 -19.53
N PRO A 75 -11.39 13.63 -20.74
CA PRO A 75 -10.95 12.27 -20.95
C PRO A 75 -9.76 11.95 -20.04
N PHE A 76 -9.74 10.73 -19.50
CA PHE A 76 -8.65 10.26 -18.67
C PHE A 76 -7.32 10.33 -19.45
N LYS A 77 -6.32 10.99 -18.89
CA LYS A 77 -4.97 11.04 -19.44
C LYS A 77 -4.16 9.88 -18.85
N PRO A 78 -3.61 8.96 -19.68
CA PRO A 78 -2.68 7.93 -19.21
C PRO A 78 -1.56 8.54 -18.37
N CYS A 79 -1.15 7.84 -17.31
CA CYS A 79 -0.12 8.32 -16.40
C CYS A 79 0.76 7.19 -15.90
N HIS A 80 1.96 7.52 -15.45
CA HIS A 80 2.86 6.54 -14.84
C HIS A 80 2.66 6.52 -13.34
N LEU A 81 2.51 5.33 -12.77
CA LEU A 81 2.45 5.13 -11.32
C LEU A 81 3.73 4.48 -10.83
N PHE A 82 4.29 5.06 -9.78
CA PHE A 82 5.40 4.52 -9.02
C PHE A 82 4.89 3.70 -7.84
N PHE A 83 5.44 2.50 -7.68
CA PHE A 83 5.15 1.55 -6.63
C PHE A 83 6.41 1.26 -5.84
N TYR A 84 6.27 1.13 -4.53
CA TYR A 84 7.34 0.93 -3.56
C TYR A 84 7.01 -0.16 -2.53
N GLY A 85 6.00 -0.98 -2.84
CA GLY A 85 5.47 -2.04 -1.98
C GLY A 85 5.09 -3.29 -2.77
N SER A 86 3.96 -3.90 -2.40
CA SER A 86 3.47 -5.15 -3.01
C SER A 86 3.26 -5.06 -4.52
N LEU A 87 2.80 -3.91 -5.02
CA LEU A 87 2.54 -3.67 -6.45
C LEU A 87 3.83 -3.59 -7.31
N MET A 88 5.02 -3.68 -6.70
CA MET A 88 6.26 -3.90 -7.44
C MET A 88 6.37 -5.30 -8.04
N ASP A 89 5.56 -6.27 -7.56
CA ASP A 89 5.50 -7.61 -8.12
C ASP A 89 4.49 -7.66 -9.30
N PRO A 90 4.92 -8.07 -10.50
CA PRO A 90 4.05 -8.13 -11.67
C PRO A 90 2.79 -9.00 -11.51
N GLU A 91 2.88 -10.14 -10.83
CA GLU A 91 1.73 -11.04 -10.66
C GLU A 91 0.73 -10.47 -9.65
N VAL A 92 1.21 -9.75 -8.64
CA VAL A 92 0.34 -9.02 -7.72
C VAL A 92 -0.40 -7.93 -8.47
N LEU A 93 0.31 -7.11 -9.25
CA LEU A 93 -0.30 -6.06 -10.06
C LEU A 93 -1.31 -6.63 -11.06
N GLN A 94 -0.96 -7.71 -11.76
CA GLN A 94 -1.86 -8.42 -12.67
C GLN A 94 -3.13 -8.88 -11.96
N SER A 95 -2.99 -9.54 -10.80
CA SER A 95 -4.13 -10.06 -10.03
C SER A 95 -5.03 -8.95 -9.50
N VAL A 96 -4.45 -7.84 -9.03
CA VAL A 96 -5.23 -6.71 -8.47
C VAL A 96 -6.06 -6.05 -9.57
N LEU A 97 -5.45 -5.86 -10.74
CA LEU A 97 -6.05 -5.18 -11.89
C LEU A 97 -6.87 -6.10 -12.81
N GLY A 98 -6.77 -7.42 -12.65
CA GLY A 98 -7.38 -8.37 -13.56
C GLY A 98 -6.81 -8.29 -14.99
N LEU A 99 -5.51 -8.00 -15.13
CA LEU A 99 -4.89 -7.84 -16.44
C LEU A 99 -4.80 -9.19 -17.17
N PRO A 100 -5.06 -9.22 -18.50
CA PRO A 100 -4.99 -10.45 -19.27
C PRO A 100 -3.56 -10.98 -19.42
N GLU A 101 -2.57 -10.07 -19.37
CA GLU A 101 -1.15 -10.37 -19.52
C GLU A 101 -0.36 -9.84 -18.33
N LEU A 102 0.81 -10.44 -18.09
CA LEU A 102 1.71 -10.03 -17.02
C LEU A 102 2.31 -8.65 -17.35
N PRO A 103 2.12 -7.62 -16.50
CA PRO A 103 2.63 -6.28 -16.78
C PRO A 103 4.16 -6.24 -16.68
N VAL A 104 4.79 -5.48 -17.56
CA VAL A 104 6.23 -5.21 -17.49
C VAL A 104 6.46 -3.92 -16.71
N LEU A 105 7.06 -4.04 -15.52
CA LEU A 105 7.42 -2.87 -14.71
C LEU A 105 8.84 -2.41 -14.97
N GLN A 106 9.04 -1.09 -15.04
CA GLN A 106 10.35 -0.47 -15.15
C GLN A 106 10.90 -0.11 -13.77
N LYS A 107 12.18 -0.40 -13.50
CA LYS A 107 12.81 -0.01 -12.24
C LYS A 107 13.12 1.49 -12.25
N GLY A 108 12.85 2.15 -11.13
CA GLY A 108 13.13 3.56 -10.96
C GLY A 108 13.17 3.97 -9.49
N TRP A 109 13.26 5.27 -9.25
CA TRP A 109 13.28 5.86 -7.93
C TRP A 109 12.65 7.25 -7.91
N VAL A 110 12.26 7.68 -6.72
CA VAL A 110 11.76 9.04 -6.42
C VAL A 110 12.56 9.66 -5.27
N THR A 111 12.54 10.98 -5.15
CA THR A 111 13.10 11.77 -4.04
C THR A 111 12.03 12.64 -3.39
N GLY A 112 12.34 13.31 -2.27
CA GLY A 112 11.37 14.09 -1.50
C GLY A 112 10.46 13.24 -0.61
N PHE A 113 10.82 11.97 -0.39
CA PHE A 113 10.08 11.04 0.44
C PHE A 113 11.00 10.21 1.33
N THR A 114 10.43 9.69 2.41
CA THR A 114 11.02 8.62 3.22
C THR A 114 10.02 7.47 3.36
N ILE A 115 10.53 6.25 3.52
CA ILE A 115 9.71 5.09 3.88
C ILE A 115 9.62 5.00 5.40
N LYS A 116 8.41 4.70 5.89
CA LYS A 116 8.14 4.11 7.20
C LYS A 116 7.34 2.82 7.02
N MET A 117 7.20 2.03 8.08
CA MET A 117 6.42 0.80 8.07
C MET A 117 5.13 0.96 8.87
N TRP A 118 4.00 0.64 8.24
CA TRP A 118 2.71 0.45 8.90
C TRP A 118 2.47 -1.07 9.01
N GLY A 119 2.91 -1.65 10.12
CA GLY A 119 3.02 -3.10 10.26
C GLY A 119 4.00 -3.67 9.24
N ILE A 120 3.50 -4.42 8.25
CA ILE A 120 4.32 -4.98 7.17
C ILE A 120 4.30 -4.15 5.89
N TYR A 121 3.49 -3.10 5.84
CA TYR A 121 3.26 -2.31 4.64
C TYR A 121 4.17 -1.08 4.64
N PRO A 122 4.88 -0.79 3.54
CA PRO A 122 5.61 0.45 3.43
C PRO A 122 4.63 1.61 3.25
N ALA A 123 4.95 2.73 3.89
CA ALA A 123 4.24 3.98 3.76
C ALA A 123 5.23 5.07 3.32
N LEU A 124 5.00 5.66 2.15
CA LEU A 124 5.73 6.85 1.74
C LEU A 124 5.22 8.06 2.50
N ILE A 125 6.17 8.79 3.10
CA ILE A 125 5.94 10.03 3.82
C ILE A 125 6.70 11.16 3.12
N PRO A 126 6.03 12.26 2.74
CA PRO A 126 6.72 13.45 2.22
C PRO A 126 7.76 13.94 3.22
N LYS A 127 9.00 14.10 2.77
CA LYS A 127 10.12 14.58 3.58
C LYS A 127 11.15 15.22 2.67
N ASP A 128 11.53 16.45 2.99
CA ASP A 128 12.56 17.16 2.24
C ASP A 128 13.89 16.39 2.23
N GLY A 129 14.52 16.37 1.06
CA GLY A 129 15.83 15.77 0.86
C GLY A 129 15.94 14.92 -0.41
N ASP A 130 17.18 14.50 -0.67
CA ASP A 130 17.57 13.77 -1.88
C ASP A 130 17.65 12.25 -1.66
N THR A 131 17.04 11.75 -0.58
CA THR A 131 16.97 10.32 -0.31
C THR A 131 16.20 9.63 -1.43
N LYS A 132 16.86 8.67 -2.08
CA LYS A 132 16.26 7.88 -3.15
C LYS A 132 15.43 6.76 -2.57
N VAL A 133 14.14 6.75 -2.88
CA VAL A 133 13.26 5.60 -2.64
C VAL A 133 13.21 4.79 -3.92
N MET A 134 13.74 3.56 -3.87
CA MET A 134 13.72 2.62 -4.98
C MET A 134 12.34 2.00 -5.13
N GLY A 135 11.95 1.74 -6.38
CA GLY A 135 10.68 1.08 -6.67
C GLY A 135 10.54 0.67 -8.12
N ALA A 136 9.29 0.46 -8.52
CA ALA A 136 8.91 0.01 -9.85
C ALA A 136 7.83 0.93 -10.42
N VAL A 137 7.78 1.04 -11.74
CA VAL A 137 6.93 1.99 -12.45
C VAL A 137 6.15 1.25 -13.50
N TRP A 138 4.87 1.59 -13.61
CA TRP A 138 4.00 1.05 -14.65
C TRP A 138 3.10 2.14 -15.22
N LYS A 139 2.79 2.04 -16.50
CA LYS A 139 1.90 2.96 -17.19
C LYS A 139 0.45 2.51 -17.03
N VAL A 140 -0.38 3.39 -16.50
CA VAL A 140 -1.82 3.21 -16.39
C VAL A 140 -2.48 3.87 -17.59
N ASP A 141 -3.08 3.06 -18.45
CA ASP A 141 -3.71 3.52 -19.70
C ASP A 141 -5.21 3.78 -19.54
N GLU A 142 -5.87 3.10 -18.61
CA GLU A 142 -7.31 3.19 -18.41
C GLU A 142 -7.71 3.74 -17.03
N PRO A 143 -8.81 4.51 -16.93
CA PRO A 143 -9.31 4.96 -15.65
C PRO A 143 -9.78 3.81 -14.73
N SER A 144 -10.27 2.71 -15.30
CA SER A 144 -10.64 1.47 -14.58
C SER A 144 -9.46 0.91 -13.77
N GLN A 145 -8.28 0.85 -14.39
CA GLN A 145 -7.04 0.41 -13.76
C GLN A 145 -6.67 1.33 -12.59
N PHE A 146 -6.71 2.65 -12.79
CA PHE A 146 -6.41 3.62 -11.74
C PHE A 146 -7.37 3.50 -10.55
N LEU A 147 -8.67 3.38 -10.81
CA LEU A 147 -9.69 3.19 -9.76
C LEU A 147 -9.46 1.89 -8.99
N ARG A 148 -9.10 0.80 -9.68
CA ARG A 148 -8.83 -0.48 -9.03
C ARG A 148 -7.60 -0.43 -8.12
N LEU A 149 -6.57 0.35 -8.48
CA LEU A 149 -5.43 0.63 -7.60
C LEU A 149 -5.86 1.43 -6.38
N MET A 150 -6.68 2.47 -6.55
CA MET A 150 -7.23 3.24 -5.42
C MET A 150 -8.02 2.35 -4.45
N GLU A 151 -8.84 1.43 -4.98
CA GLU A 151 -9.59 0.46 -4.17
C GLU A 151 -8.67 -0.49 -3.40
N TYR A 152 -7.58 -0.94 -4.04
CA TYR A 152 -6.62 -1.85 -3.42
C TYR A 152 -5.83 -1.17 -2.30
N GLU A 153 -5.40 0.07 -2.51
CA GLU A 153 -4.64 0.86 -1.53
C GLU A 153 -5.51 1.34 -0.36
N THR A 154 -6.83 1.47 -0.57
CA THR A 154 -7.83 1.91 0.41
C THR A 154 -7.66 3.38 0.85
N GLU A 155 -8.44 3.84 1.84
CA GLU A 155 -8.29 5.18 2.44
C GLU A 155 -6.97 5.36 3.23
N ALA A 156 -6.21 4.28 3.45
CA ALA A 156 -4.91 4.33 4.12
C ALA A 156 -3.86 5.14 3.33
N TYR A 157 -4.00 5.18 2.00
CA TYR A 157 -3.12 5.94 1.12
C TYR A 157 -3.90 6.90 0.23
N LYS A 158 -3.26 8.01 -0.11
CA LYS A 158 -3.73 8.95 -1.12
C LYS A 158 -2.67 9.06 -2.20
N TRP A 159 -3.08 9.31 -3.44
CA TRP A 159 -2.12 9.54 -4.50
C TRP A 159 -1.58 10.99 -4.45
N CYS A 160 -0.35 11.18 -4.89
CA CYS A 160 0.22 12.50 -5.14
C CYS A 160 1.04 12.51 -6.44
N PRO A 161 1.24 13.67 -7.09
CA PRO A 161 2.20 13.82 -8.17
C PRO A 161 3.64 13.58 -7.68
N CYS A 162 4.48 13.04 -8.56
CA CYS A 162 5.92 12.87 -8.32
C CYS A 162 6.70 12.84 -9.64
N THR A 163 8.01 13.07 -9.57
CA THR A 163 8.93 12.80 -10.67
C THR A 163 9.66 11.50 -10.40
N VAL A 164 9.58 10.58 -11.36
CA VAL A 164 10.27 9.29 -11.31
C VAL A 164 11.51 9.36 -12.19
N HIS A 165 12.62 8.89 -11.63
CA HIS A 165 13.86 8.68 -12.36
C HIS A 165 14.03 7.19 -12.62
N LEU A 166 14.07 6.79 -13.89
CA LEU A 166 14.25 5.40 -14.29
C LEU A 166 15.73 5.00 -14.20
N CYS A 167 15.97 3.72 -13.88
CA CYS A 167 17.33 3.20 -13.78
C CYS A 167 18.07 3.14 -15.14
N ASP A 168 17.33 3.19 -16.25
CA ASP A 168 17.87 3.25 -17.61
C ASP A 168 18.25 4.68 -18.06
N GLY A 169 18.07 5.67 -17.18
CA GLY A 169 18.39 7.07 -17.44
C GLY A 169 17.20 7.94 -17.87
N GLY A 170 16.00 7.36 -18.06
CA GLY A 170 14.79 8.13 -18.35
C GLY A 170 14.26 8.92 -17.14
N VAL A 171 13.45 9.96 -17.40
CA VAL A 171 12.76 10.75 -16.37
C VAL A 171 11.30 10.91 -16.74
N LEU A 172 10.40 10.67 -15.78
CA LEU A 172 8.95 10.74 -15.94
C LEU A 172 8.38 11.79 -14.96
N PRO A 173 8.27 13.07 -15.35
CA PRO A 173 7.95 14.19 -14.44
C PRO A 173 6.47 14.28 -14.03
N GLU A 174 5.55 13.76 -14.84
CA GLU A 174 4.10 13.76 -14.56
C GLU A 174 3.62 12.42 -13.98
N SER A 175 4.46 11.77 -13.16
CA SER A 175 4.13 10.50 -12.54
C SER A 175 3.30 10.69 -11.28
N ARG A 176 2.74 9.61 -10.76
CA ARG A 176 1.97 9.57 -9.51
C ARG A 176 2.50 8.47 -8.61
N THR A 177 2.35 8.62 -7.31
CA THR A 177 2.63 7.58 -6.32
C THR A 177 1.57 7.62 -5.23
N PHE A 178 1.44 6.54 -4.47
CA PHE A 178 0.66 6.52 -3.23
C PHE A 178 1.50 7.00 -2.06
N ILE A 179 0.93 7.78 -1.15
CA ILE A 179 1.56 8.23 0.09
C ILE A 179 0.60 7.99 1.25
N TRP A 180 1.14 7.90 2.47
CA TRP A 180 0.32 7.77 3.68
C TRP A 180 -0.73 8.87 3.77
N ALA A 181 -2.00 8.48 3.97
CA ALA A 181 -3.09 9.42 4.11
C ALA A 181 -3.25 9.93 5.55
N GLY A 182 -2.81 9.15 6.54
CA GLY A 182 -2.88 9.49 7.96
C GLY A 182 -1.80 10.48 8.42
N ASP A 183 -1.65 10.62 9.73
CA ASP A 183 -0.63 11.48 10.34
C ASP A 183 0.79 10.87 10.16
N PRO A 184 1.73 11.57 9.50
CA PRO A 184 3.14 11.17 9.39
C PRO A 184 3.87 10.94 10.72
N ALA A 185 3.38 11.57 11.79
CA ALA A 185 3.88 11.44 13.16
C ALA A 185 3.11 10.40 13.99
N SER A 186 2.18 9.64 13.37
CA SER A 186 1.44 8.59 14.09
C SER A 186 2.39 7.55 14.68
N LYS A 187 2.00 7.03 15.86
CA LYS A 187 2.64 5.89 16.52
C LYS A 187 2.42 4.57 15.78
N ASP A 188 1.49 4.54 14.83
CA ASP A 188 1.26 3.39 13.96
C ASP A 188 2.35 3.20 12.90
N LEU A 189 3.23 4.20 12.75
CA LEU A 189 4.35 4.17 11.80
C LEU A 189 5.67 3.94 12.54
N GLU A 190 6.37 2.90 12.14
CA GLU A 190 7.66 2.51 12.68
C GLU A 190 8.77 2.74 11.65
N ASP A 191 10.00 3.00 12.12
CA ASP A 191 11.16 3.03 11.24
C ASP A 191 11.47 1.61 10.74
N GLY A 192 11.73 1.48 9.45
CA GLY A 192 12.02 0.18 8.85
C GLY A 192 12.12 0.24 7.33
N SER A 193 12.26 -0.93 6.73
CA SER A 193 12.36 -1.09 5.28
C SER A 193 11.47 -2.22 4.80
N PHE A 194 10.88 -2.05 3.63
CA PHE A 194 10.10 -3.10 2.99
C PHE A 194 11.02 -4.10 2.29
N ASP A 195 10.76 -5.39 2.56
CA ASP A 195 11.46 -6.52 1.94
C ASP A 195 10.51 -7.20 0.96
N LEU A 196 10.74 -6.94 -0.33
CA LEU A 196 9.93 -7.49 -1.41
C LEU A 196 10.06 -9.01 -1.51
N GLU A 197 11.25 -9.58 -1.27
CA GLU A 197 11.46 -11.04 -1.35
C GLU A 197 10.69 -11.76 -0.24
N ARG A 198 10.71 -11.21 0.97
CA ARG A 198 9.89 -11.69 2.08
C ARG A 198 8.41 -11.60 1.75
N TYR A 199 7.96 -10.49 1.15
CA TYR A 199 6.58 -10.36 0.71
C TYR A 199 6.19 -11.41 -0.33
N GLN A 200 7.02 -11.62 -1.35
CA GLN A 200 6.78 -12.63 -2.38
C GLN A 200 6.68 -14.04 -1.80
N LYS A 201 7.52 -14.38 -0.84
CA LYS A 201 7.56 -15.72 -0.24
C LYS A 201 6.35 -16.03 0.63
N TYR A 202 5.94 -15.09 1.49
CA TYR A 202 4.95 -15.37 2.54
C TYR A 202 3.58 -14.79 2.26
N PHE A 203 3.49 -13.74 1.43
CA PHE A 203 2.33 -12.86 1.37
C PHE A 203 1.67 -12.82 0.00
N LYS A 204 2.45 -12.80 -1.09
CA LYS A 204 1.94 -12.87 -2.47
C LYS A 204 0.91 -13.99 -2.72
N PRO A 205 1.08 -15.24 -2.21
CA PRO A 205 0.10 -16.30 -2.45
C PRO A 205 -1.34 -15.98 -2.01
N SER A 206 -1.55 -15.16 -0.98
CA SER A 206 -2.90 -14.81 -0.52
C SER A 206 -3.61 -13.80 -1.43
N VAL A 207 -2.85 -13.07 -2.26
CA VAL A 207 -3.38 -12.12 -3.24
C VAL A 207 -3.72 -12.87 -4.52
N VAL A 208 -2.76 -13.61 -5.07
CA VAL A 208 -2.90 -14.26 -6.39
C VAL A 208 -3.89 -15.43 -6.39
N ARG A 209 -4.08 -16.13 -5.25
CA ARG A 209 -5.01 -17.27 -5.16
C ARG A 209 -6.49 -16.88 -5.16
N LYS A 210 -6.85 -15.63 -4.87
CA LYS A 210 -8.26 -15.20 -4.77
C LYS A 210 -9.03 -15.24 -6.10
N HIS A 211 -8.33 -15.47 -7.22
CA HIS A 211 -8.93 -15.52 -8.56
C HIS A 211 -8.88 -16.91 -9.22
N THR A 212 -8.42 -17.95 -8.52
CA THR A 212 -8.33 -19.33 -9.07
C THR A 212 -9.51 -20.22 -8.67
N THR A 213 -10.61 -19.66 -8.19
CA THR A 213 -11.82 -20.46 -7.94
C THR A 213 -12.65 -20.49 -9.23
N GLU A 214 -12.43 -21.54 -10.03
CA GLU A 214 -13.39 -22.06 -11.02
C GLU A 214 -14.73 -22.43 -10.39
#